data_AF-A0A939V211-F1
#
_entry.id   AF-A0A939V211-F1
#
_cell.length_a   1.000
_cell.length_b   1.000
_cell.length_c   1.000
_cell.angle_alpha   90.00
_cell.angle_beta   90.00
_cell.angle_gamma   90.00
#
_symmetry.space_group_name_H-M   'P 1'
#
loop_
_entity.id
_entity.type
_entity.pdbx_description
1 polymer ?
#
loop_
_entity_poly.entity_id
_entity_poly.type
_entity_poly.pdbx_seq_one_letter_code
_entity_poly.pdbx_strand_id
1 'polypeptide(L)'
;MEDNLNSIKLIAGDFSLEMRAKIFKGDPVINNTNLWVKVVSGNFSGAMQMEVGSLDLEQFVQQICSMNNSLKGRAHIEEPYGNSCFIDFKMNKTGHIKVSGKLKDFDHHLDFENVFDQTYLPGFVKDLCNTDLWQEVE
;
A
#
# COMPACT_ATOMS: atom_id res chain seq x y z
N MET A 1 7.63 -6.65 21.13
CA MET A 1 6.18 -6.49 21.28
C MET A 1 5.67 -6.15 19.90
N GLU A 2 4.99 -7.08 19.23
CA GLU A 2 4.21 -6.74 18.04
C GLU A 2 3.03 -5.94 18.55
N ASP A 3 3.10 -4.61 18.41
CA ASP A 3 1.92 -3.77 18.58
C ASP A 3 0.83 -4.33 17.65
N ASN A 4 -0.37 -4.56 18.20
CA ASN A 4 -1.57 -4.97 17.46
C ASN A 4 -2.00 -3.86 16.50
N LEU A 5 -1.19 -3.61 15.47
CA LEU A 5 -1.51 -2.76 14.33
C LEU A 5 -2.52 -3.51 13.48
N ASN A 6 -3.71 -2.92 13.34
CA ASN A 6 -4.69 -3.39 12.39
C ASN A 6 -4.06 -3.40 10.99
N SER A 7 -4.11 -4.55 10.33
CA SER A 7 -3.54 -4.73 9.00
C SER A 7 -4.63 -4.73 7.94
N ILE A 8 -4.40 -4.00 6.86
CA ILE A 8 -5.29 -3.97 5.70
C ILE A 8 -4.70 -4.87 4.64
N LYS A 9 -5.50 -5.80 4.11
CA LYS A 9 -4.99 -6.85 3.23
C LYS A 9 -5.81 -6.98 1.95
N LEU A 10 -5.12 -6.88 0.82
CA LEU A 10 -5.62 -7.28 -0.48
C LEU A 10 -5.25 -8.74 -0.71
N ILE A 11 -6.22 -9.57 -1.11
CA ILE A 11 -6.02 -10.99 -1.44
C ILE A 11 -6.59 -11.22 -2.83
N ALA A 12 -5.74 -11.66 -3.77
CA ALA A 12 -6.13 -11.99 -5.13
C ALA A 12 -5.47 -13.30 -5.56
N GLY A 13 -6.18 -14.42 -5.40
CA GLY A 13 -5.63 -15.75 -5.69
C GLY A 13 -4.45 -16.10 -4.77
N ASP A 14 -3.30 -16.38 -5.37
CA ASP A 14 -2.03 -16.66 -4.67
C ASP A 14 -1.22 -15.39 -4.33
N PHE A 15 -1.75 -14.22 -4.67
CA PHE A 15 -1.18 -12.92 -4.33
C PHE A 15 -1.85 -12.30 -3.10
N SER A 16 -1.03 -11.70 -2.23
CA SER A 16 -1.53 -10.76 -1.23
C SER A 16 -0.58 -9.60 -0.99
N LEU A 17 -1.17 -8.43 -0.76
CA LEU A 17 -0.51 -7.22 -0.30
C LEU A 17 -1.13 -6.84 1.04
N GLU A 18 -0.31 -6.74 2.07
CA GLU A 18 -0.72 -6.33 3.41
C GLU A 18 -0.01 -5.03 3.78
N MET A 19 -0.75 -4.09 4.36
CA MET A 19 -0.26 -2.77 4.75
C MET A 19 -0.67 -2.45 6.19
N ARG A 20 0.24 -1.79 6.92
CA ARG A 20 0.00 -1.25 8.26
C ARG A 20 0.67 0.12 8.34
N ALA A 21 -0.03 1.12 8.85
CA ALA A 21 0.55 2.46 8.99
C ALA A 21 0.54 2.90 10.44
N LYS A 22 1.65 3.54 10.84
CA LYS A 22 1.81 4.27 12.09
C LYS A 22 2.13 5.73 11.75
N ILE A 23 1.23 6.64 12.11
CA ILE A 23 1.28 8.07 11.80
C ILE A 23 1.73 8.83 13.06
N PHE A 24 2.82 9.57 12.96
CA PHE A 24 3.37 10.39 14.04
C PHE A 24 2.83 11.82 13.94
N LYS A 25 2.06 12.25 14.95
CA LYS A 25 1.51 13.62 15.01
C LYS A 25 2.59 14.59 15.50
N GLY A 26 2.64 15.78 14.91
CA GLY A 26 3.57 16.85 15.32
C GLY A 26 4.93 16.84 14.62
N ASP A 27 5.30 15.78 13.91
CA ASP A 27 6.43 15.77 12.97
C ASP A 27 6.06 16.58 11.71
N PRO A 28 6.94 17.48 11.19
CA PRO A 28 6.66 18.32 10.02
C PRO A 28 6.33 17.54 8.73
N VAL A 29 5.08 17.06 8.57
CA VAL A 29 4.29 16.66 7.37
C VAL A 29 4.92 15.69 6.34
N ILE A 30 6.25 15.61 6.24
CA ILE A 30 7.02 14.77 5.33
C ILE A 30 7.60 13.62 6.15
N ASN A 31 7.44 12.38 5.70
CA ASN A 31 7.95 11.16 6.35
C ASN A 31 7.45 10.90 7.78
N ASN A 32 6.31 11.48 8.15
CA ASN A 32 5.69 11.25 9.45
C ASN A 32 4.90 9.94 9.53
N THR A 33 5.02 9.05 8.54
CA THR A 33 4.27 7.79 8.50
C THR A 33 5.20 6.62 8.20
N ASN A 34 5.25 5.66 9.14
CA ASN A 34 5.86 4.36 8.89
C ASN A 34 4.82 3.42 8.30
N LEU A 35 4.96 3.15 7.00
CA LEU A 35 4.12 2.22 6.25
C LEU A 35 4.84 0.88 6.15
N TRP A 36 4.43 -0.09 6.97
CA TRP A 36 4.86 -1.47 6.83
C TRP A 36 4.08 -2.15 5.71
N VAL A 37 4.79 -2.85 4.85
CA VAL A 37 4.26 -3.51 3.66
C VAL A 37 4.74 -4.95 3.64
N LYS A 38 3.85 -5.89 3.36
CA LYS A 38 4.19 -7.29 3.07
C LYS A 38 3.53 -7.74 1.78
N VAL A 39 4.33 -8.35 0.92
CA VAL A 39 3.90 -8.96 -0.33
C VAL A 39 4.13 -10.47 -0.25
N VAL A 40 3.14 -11.23 -0.70
CA VAL A 40 3.25 -12.67 -0.91
C VAL A 40 2.69 -12.97 -2.29
N SER A 41 3.39 -13.77 -3.09
CA SER A 41 2.93 -14.26 -4.40
C SER A 41 3.46 -15.67 -4.61
N GLY A 42 2.59 -16.67 -4.47
CA GLY A 42 3.01 -18.08 -4.49
C GLY A 42 4.07 -18.36 -3.39
N ASN A 43 5.27 -18.77 -3.80
CA ASN A 43 6.38 -19.07 -2.89
C ASN A 43 7.31 -17.86 -2.63
N PHE A 44 7.02 -16.70 -3.22
CA PHE A 44 7.80 -15.48 -3.00
C PHE A 44 7.14 -14.62 -1.94
N SER A 45 7.94 -14.08 -1.03
CA SER A 45 7.46 -13.12 -0.02
C SER A 45 8.53 -12.14 0.39
N GLY A 46 8.14 -10.92 0.70
CA GLY A 46 8.99 -9.92 1.35
C GLY A 46 8.16 -8.98 2.20
N ALA A 47 8.77 -8.44 3.24
CA ALA A 47 8.18 -7.41 4.08
C ALA A 47 9.20 -6.31 4.37
N MET A 48 8.76 -5.06 4.35
CA MET A 48 9.62 -3.88 4.54
C MET A 48 8.83 -2.74 5.19
N GLN A 49 9.55 -1.79 5.77
CA GLN A 49 8.97 -0.50 6.17
C GLN A 49 9.36 0.57 5.15
N MET A 50 8.39 1.41 4.81
CA MET A 50 8.56 2.59 3.98
C MET A 50 8.28 3.83 4.82
N GLU A 51 9.08 4.88 4.63
CA GLU A 51 8.82 6.19 5.23
C GLU A 51 8.09 7.09 4.22
N VAL A 52 6.85 7.46 4.52
CA VAL A 52 5.99 8.25 3.62
C VAL A 52 5.33 9.41 4.37
N GLY A 53 4.83 10.40 3.65
CA GLY A 53 3.98 11.44 4.22
C GLY A 53 2.57 10.93 4.50
N SER A 54 1.95 11.36 5.60
CA SER A 54 0.56 11.02 5.93
C SER A 54 -0.43 11.54 4.89
N LEU A 55 -0.12 12.70 4.27
CA LEU A 55 -0.91 13.25 3.17
C LEU A 55 -0.77 12.43 1.88
N ASP A 56 0.42 11.89 1.61
CA ASP A 56 0.64 11.00 0.45
C ASP A 56 -0.09 9.67 0.65
N LEU A 57 -0.10 9.13 1.87
CA LEU A 57 -0.89 7.96 2.22
C LEU A 57 -2.39 8.23 2.06
N GLU A 58 -2.89 9.37 2.53
CA GLU A 58 -4.29 9.76 2.34
C GLU A 58 -4.65 9.87 0.85
N GLN A 59 -3.80 10.52 0.06
CA GLN A 59 -4.00 10.66 -1.38
C GLN A 59 -4.00 9.29 -2.08
N PHE A 60 -3.07 8.41 -1.72
CA PHE A 60 -3.00 7.04 -2.22
C PHE A 60 -4.28 6.25 -1.93
N VAL A 61 -4.78 6.33 -0.69
CA VAL A 61 -6.05 5.71 -0.27
C VAL A 61 -7.22 6.24 -1.10
N GLN A 62 -7.34 7.56 -1.22
CA GLN A 62 -8.39 8.20 -2.02
C GLN A 62 -8.34 7.77 -3.50
N GLN A 63 -7.15 7.64 -4.07
CA GLN A 63 -6.95 7.16 -5.43
C GLN A 63 -7.43 5.71 -5.59
N ILE A 64 -7.13 4.82 -4.65
CA ILE A 64 -7.62 3.43 -4.67
C ILE A 64 -9.16 3.38 -4.52
N CYS A 65 -9.72 4.13 -3.56
CA CYS A 65 -11.17 4.21 -3.38
C CYS A 65 -11.86 4.74 -4.68
N SER A 66 -11.25 5.71 -5.37
CA SER A 66 -11.74 6.24 -6.66
C SER A 66 -11.64 5.24 -7.81
N MET A 67 -10.55 4.46 -7.86
CA MET A 67 -10.35 3.39 -8.84
C MET A 67 -11.46 2.33 -8.77
N ASN A 68 -11.86 1.95 -7.55
CA ASN A 68 -12.95 0.99 -7.32
C ASN A 68 -14.30 1.46 -7.88
N ASN A 69 -14.57 2.76 -7.82
CA ASN A 69 -15.84 3.32 -8.29
C ASN A 69 -15.84 3.62 -9.80
N SER A 70 -14.70 4.06 -10.34
CA SER A 70 -14.61 4.58 -11.70
C SER A 70 -14.06 3.58 -12.72
N LEU A 71 -13.52 2.45 -12.26
CA LEU A 71 -12.89 1.40 -13.07
C LEU A 71 -11.74 1.92 -13.95
N LYS A 72 -11.08 2.99 -13.50
CA LYS A 72 -9.96 3.64 -14.18
C LYS A 72 -9.08 4.35 -13.16
N GLY A 73 -7.87 4.70 -13.58
CA GLY A 73 -6.95 5.51 -12.79
C GLY A 73 -5.72 4.75 -12.33
N ARG A 74 -4.97 5.43 -11.47
CA ARG A 74 -3.70 4.98 -10.91
C ARG A 74 -3.63 5.49 -9.47
N ALA A 75 -3.16 4.65 -8.57
CA ALA A 75 -2.77 5.06 -7.22
C ALA A 75 -1.29 4.77 -7.04
N HIS A 76 -0.55 5.74 -6.51
CA HIS A 76 0.89 5.62 -6.35
C HIS A 76 1.32 6.22 -5.01
N ILE A 77 2.20 5.51 -4.31
CA ILE A 77 2.87 6.00 -3.11
C ILE A 77 4.34 5.60 -3.18
N GLU A 78 5.22 6.53 -2.83
CA GLU A 78 6.68 6.39 -2.91
C GLU A 78 7.33 7.14 -1.75
N GLU A 79 8.48 6.65 -1.28
CA GLU A 79 9.32 7.37 -0.32
C GLU A 79 9.91 8.64 -0.96
N PRO A 80 9.82 9.82 -0.33
CA PRO A 80 10.21 11.07 -0.98
C PRO A 80 11.73 11.27 -1.11
N TYR A 81 12.56 10.56 -0.34
CA TYR A 81 14.01 10.70 -0.35
C TYR A 81 14.74 9.37 -0.32
N GLY A 82 15.56 9.09 -1.33
CA GLY A 82 16.44 7.91 -1.36
C GLY A 82 15.68 6.59 -1.44
N ASN A 83 16.35 5.55 -1.94
CA ASN A 83 15.87 4.15 -2.02
C ASN A 83 14.47 3.83 -2.57
N SER A 84 13.69 4.79 -3.07
CA SER A 84 12.48 4.64 -3.91
C SER A 84 11.70 3.34 -3.69
N CYS A 85 11.39 2.99 -2.43
CA CYS A 85 10.35 2.01 -2.23
C CYS A 85 9.05 2.63 -2.76
N PHE A 86 8.27 1.86 -3.50
CA PHE A 86 7.02 2.34 -4.03
C PHE A 86 6.00 1.23 -4.19
N ILE A 87 4.73 1.62 -4.20
CA ILE A 87 3.60 0.77 -4.58
C ILE A 87 2.79 1.52 -5.64
N ASP A 88 2.44 0.81 -6.70
CA ASP A 88 1.66 1.32 -7.83
C ASP A 88 0.49 0.39 -8.11
N PHE A 89 -0.71 0.97 -8.11
CA PHE A 89 -1.93 0.35 -8.62
C PHE A 89 -2.29 1.04 -9.92
N LYS A 90 -2.52 0.28 -10.99
CA LYS A 90 -2.94 0.82 -12.28
C LYS A 90 -4.05 -0.01 -12.87
N MET A 91 -5.19 0.61 -13.13
CA MET A 91 -6.29 -0.06 -13.81
C MET A 91 -6.16 0.09 -15.33
N ASN A 92 -6.32 -1.01 -16.05
CA ASN A 92 -6.35 -1.02 -17.50
C ASN A 92 -7.77 -0.80 -18.04
N LYS A 93 -7.91 -0.68 -19.36
CA LYS A 93 -9.21 -0.44 -20.03
C LYS A 93 -10.17 -1.63 -19.95
N THR A 94 -9.72 -2.79 -19.50
CA THR A 94 -10.51 -4.03 -19.41
C THR A 94 -10.88 -4.39 -17.97
N GLY A 95 -10.74 -3.46 -17.03
CA GLY A 95 -11.10 -3.68 -15.63
C GLY A 95 -10.15 -4.62 -14.88
N HIS A 96 -8.92 -4.83 -15.38
CA HIS A 96 -7.87 -5.49 -14.61
C HIS A 96 -6.98 -4.45 -13.95
N ILE A 97 -6.48 -4.82 -12.79
CA ILE A 97 -5.62 -4.00 -11.94
C ILE A 97 -4.24 -4.64 -11.95
N LYS A 98 -3.25 -3.87 -12.39
CA LYS A 98 -1.84 -4.18 -12.18
C LYS A 98 -1.42 -3.58 -10.86
N VAL A 99 -0.86 -4.39 -9.97
CA VAL A 99 -0.18 -3.95 -8.76
C VAL A 99 1.29 -4.25 -8.91
N SER A 100 2.14 -3.25 -8.73
CA SER A 100 3.59 -3.40 -8.80
C SER A 100 4.26 -2.56 -7.73
N GLY A 101 5.48 -2.92 -7.36
CA GLY A 101 6.23 -2.13 -6.42
C GLY A 101 7.67 -2.59 -6.27
N LYS A 102 8.41 -1.79 -5.54
CA LYS A 102 9.77 -2.05 -5.11
C LYS A 102 9.84 -1.88 -3.61
N LEU A 103 10.35 -2.90 -2.92
CA LEU A 103 10.68 -2.84 -1.50
C LEU A 103 12.19 -2.98 -1.39
N LYS A 104 12.85 -2.05 -0.70
CA LYS A 104 14.31 -2.00 -0.63
C LYS A 104 14.77 -1.80 0.81
N ASP A 105 15.85 -2.47 1.15
CA ASP A 105 16.71 -2.25 2.30
C ASP A 105 18.16 -2.00 1.79
N PHE A 106 19.11 -1.73 2.68
CA PHE A 106 20.50 -1.38 2.34
C PHE A 106 21.06 -2.17 1.13
N ASP A 107 21.17 -3.49 1.26
CA ASP A 107 21.74 -4.37 0.23
C ASP A 107 20.70 -5.20 -0.52
N HIS A 108 19.46 -5.25 -0.03
CA HIS A 108 18.43 -6.14 -0.52
C HIS A 108 17.29 -5.36 -1.17
N HIS A 109 16.75 -5.87 -2.28
CA HIS A 109 15.53 -5.34 -2.86
C HIS A 109 14.64 -6.46 -3.39
N LEU A 110 13.35 -6.19 -3.43
CA LEU A 110 12.31 -7.01 -3.99
C LEU A 110 11.47 -6.14 -4.93
N ASP A 111 11.54 -6.45 -6.22
CA ASP A 111 10.57 -5.94 -7.20
C ASP A 111 9.43 -6.97 -7.32
N PHE A 112 8.19 -6.49 -7.36
CA PHE A 112 7.02 -7.34 -7.52
C PHE A 112 6.03 -6.74 -8.52
N GLU A 113 5.30 -7.63 -9.20
CA GLU A 113 4.23 -7.28 -10.12
C GLU A 113 3.18 -8.40 -10.13
N ASN A 114 1.90 -8.03 -10.11
CA ASN A 114 0.79 -8.95 -10.31
C ASN A 114 -0.38 -8.25 -11.03
N VAL A 115 -1.24 -9.04 -11.68
CA VAL A 115 -2.43 -8.57 -12.38
C VAL A 115 -3.63 -9.43 -11.99
N PHE A 116 -4.69 -8.79 -11.52
CA PHE A 116 -5.96 -9.45 -11.18
C PHE A 116 -7.14 -8.60 -11.64
N ASP A 117 -8.33 -9.19 -11.72
CA ASP A 117 -9.53 -8.45 -12.12
C ASP A 117 -10.08 -7.57 -10.99
N GLN A 118 -10.87 -6.55 -11.32
CA GLN A 118 -11.38 -5.59 -10.34
C GLN A 118 -12.29 -6.18 -9.24
N THR A 119 -12.75 -7.43 -9.33
CA THR A 119 -13.62 -8.02 -8.29
C THR A 119 -12.92 -8.27 -6.96
N TYR A 120 -11.58 -8.25 -6.94
CA TYR A 120 -10.78 -8.38 -5.72
C TYR A 120 -10.64 -7.06 -4.93
N LEU A 121 -10.96 -5.92 -5.53
CA LEU A 121 -10.74 -4.60 -4.92
C LEU A 121 -11.78 -4.16 -3.86
N PRO A 122 -13.09 -4.50 -3.97
CA PRO A 122 -14.11 -3.98 -3.05
C PRO A 122 -13.88 -4.28 -1.57
N GLY A 123 -13.45 -5.51 -1.25
CA GLY A 123 -13.16 -5.90 0.14
C GLY A 123 -11.99 -5.10 0.71
N PHE A 124 -10.91 -4.99 -0.07
CA PHE A 124 -9.74 -4.19 0.30
C PHE A 124 -10.08 -2.70 0.48
N VAL A 125 -10.87 -2.11 -0.42
CA VAL A 125 -11.30 -0.71 -0.35
C VAL A 125 -12.15 -0.43 0.88
N LYS A 126 -13.05 -1.35 1.23
CA LYS A 126 -13.89 -1.21 2.43
C LYS A 126 -13.04 -1.03 3.69
N ASP A 127 -11.97 -1.81 3.80
CA ASP A 127 -11.04 -1.72 4.93
C ASP A 127 -10.15 -0.48 4.79
N LEU A 128 -9.61 -0.21 3.59
CA LEU A 128 -8.70 0.90 3.32
C LEU A 128 -9.30 2.28 3.63
N CYS A 129 -10.57 2.51 3.26
CA CYS A 129 -11.23 3.78 3.52
C CYS A 129 -11.72 3.90 5.00
N ASN A 130 -11.40 2.94 5.89
CA ASN A 130 -11.67 3.04 7.33
C ASN A 130 -10.44 3.57 8.10
N THR A 131 -10.53 4.80 8.59
CA THR A 131 -9.43 5.50 9.26
C THR A 131 -9.02 4.90 10.60
N ASP A 132 -9.92 4.17 11.28
CA ASP A 132 -9.66 3.57 12.59
C ASP A 132 -8.68 2.38 12.52
N LEU A 133 -8.29 1.96 11.31
CA LEU A 133 -7.27 0.93 11.09
C LEU A 133 -5.84 1.50 11.09
N TRP A 134 -5.67 2.81 10.90
CA TRP A 134 -4.38 3.48 10.96
C TRP A 134 -4.09 3.93 12.40
N GLN A 135 -2.89 3.64 12.90
CA GLN A 135 -2.53 4.04 14.26
C GLN A 135 -1.92 5.43 14.27
N GLU A 136 -2.55 6.34 14.98
CA GLU A 136 -1.99 7.66 15.27
C GLU A 136 -1.26 7.64 16.61
N VAL A 137 -0.07 8.24 16.66
CA VAL A 137 0.73 8.38 17.88
C VAL A 137 1.01 9.86 18.14
N GLU A 138 0.79 10.27 19.39
CA GLU A 138 1.07 11.62 19.91
C GLU A 138 2.57 11.89 20.08
#